data_AF-A0A077ZSP8-F1
#
_entry.id   AF-A0A077ZSP8-F1
#
_cell.length_a   1.000
_cell.length_b   1.000
_cell.length_c   1.000
_cell.angle_alpha   90.00
_cell.angle_beta   90.00
_cell.angle_gamma   90.00
#
_symmetry.space_group_name_H-M   'P 1'
#
loop_
_entity.id
_entity.type
_entity.pdbx_description
1 polymer ?
#
loop_
_entity_poly.entity_id
_entity_poly.type
_entity_poly.pdbx_seq_one_letter_code
_entity_poly.pdbx_strand_id
1 'polypeptide(L)'
;MMISNINILTSRYHIIVQICVLLTTLLQSARTQLCSKGYYYENTVEQCKSSDPSQCLTCPQDKNDQALVYRNLKDWTCVEQCPLDTLPISVTHHELDSGLFSYCRGKSYYVDPSSSLSNIELGTIEYPFKQLDDPFREIFNQLSWLGEEFIIYLRQGSNLTIHSEQMPLVLANSKVTIRPYYVYQKQSQIIQELYAKVMISSGSYTRKLSNFNPTLIRNNQSVQAYNYQNAITRGIISAQFHQVTKYKIVTYNSDLMIMDIQFSELGYVDQIANSLVFAYYAPYRWIHFKNCQFNLKQMIFMTTEGANFKLEQSSIDLTSISRLLSHSSINNCLLYGQENVSNNIFIENNNFFGQNTGIGYQHLIYISSQSNITFT
;
A
#
# COMPACT_ATOMS: atom_id res chain seq x y z
N MET A 1 9.10 -81.44 32.42
CA MET A 1 9.58 -80.06 32.63
C MET A 1 9.21 -79.23 31.40
N MET A 2 7.98 -78.71 31.33
CA MET A 2 7.54 -77.73 30.31
C MET A 2 6.08 -77.29 30.57
N ILE A 3 5.83 -76.59 31.68
CA ILE A 3 4.59 -75.80 31.86
C ILE A 3 4.92 -74.60 32.75
N SER A 4 5.38 -73.48 32.19
CA SER A 4 5.45 -72.21 32.94
C SER A 4 5.67 -70.93 32.11
N ASN A 5 5.30 -70.85 30.82
CA ASN A 5 5.62 -69.65 30.00
C ASN A 5 4.45 -69.02 29.22
N ILE A 6 3.20 -69.39 29.50
CA ILE A 6 2.04 -68.84 28.76
C ILE A 6 1.41 -67.61 29.46
N ASN A 7 1.58 -67.42 30.76
CA ASN A 7 0.90 -66.35 31.50
C ASN A 7 1.57 -64.96 31.45
N ILE A 8 2.76 -64.82 30.86
CA ILE A 8 3.46 -63.52 30.77
C ILE A 8 3.10 -62.76 29.48
N LEU A 9 2.65 -63.47 28.43
CA LEU A 9 2.31 -62.87 27.14
C LEU A 9 0.94 -62.18 27.12
N THR A 10 -0.03 -62.67 27.90
CA THR A 10 -1.38 -62.07 27.97
C THR A 10 -1.41 -60.76 28.76
N SER A 11 -0.58 -60.63 29.80
CA SER A 11 -0.49 -59.40 30.61
C SER A 11 0.12 -58.22 29.84
N ARG A 12 1.14 -58.46 29.00
CA ARG A 12 1.75 -57.40 28.19
C ARG A 12 0.84 -56.89 27.07
N TYR A 13 0.00 -57.76 26.53
CA TYR A 13 -0.98 -57.38 25.50
C TYR A 13 -2.05 -56.42 26.06
N HIS A 14 -2.50 -56.65 27.30
CA HIS A 14 -3.50 -55.77 27.92
C HIS A 14 -2.98 -54.36 28.20
N ILE A 15 -1.71 -54.24 28.61
CA ILE A 15 -1.07 -52.94 28.86
C ILE A 15 -0.87 -52.18 27.54
N ILE A 16 -0.45 -52.84 26.47
CA ILE A 16 -0.28 -52.20 25.16
C ILE A 16 -1.62 -51.72 24.59
N VAL A 17 -2.69 -52.51 24.73
CA VAL A 17 -4.03 -52.11 24.30
C VAL A 17 -4.54 -50.92 25.13
N GLN A 18 -4.32 -50.90 26.45
CA GLN A 18 -4.72 -49.75 27.28
C GLN A 18 -3.92 -48.49 26.96
N ILE A 19 -2.61 -48.60 26.69
CA ILE A 19 -1.79 -47.44 26.27
C ILE A 19 -2.24 -46.93 24.90
N CYS A 20 -2.55 -47.81 23.93
CA CYS A 20 -3.08 -47.39 22.63
C CYS A 20 -4.44 -46.71 22.77
N VAL A 21 -5.35 -47.22 23.60
CA VAL A 21 -6.65 -46.59 23.84
C VAL A 21 -6.47 -45.21 24.50
N LEU A 22 -5.59 -45.09 25.50
CA LEU A 22 -5.27 -43.81 26.14
C LEU A 22 -4.62 -42.81 25.16
N LEU A 23 -3.75 -43.28 24.26
CA LEU A 23 -3.14 -42.42 23.25
C LEU A 23 -4.17 -41.97 22.21
N THR A 24 -5.10 -42.83 21.81
CA THR A 24 -6.17 -42.45 20.87
C THR A 24 -7.17 -41.48 21.48
N THR A 25 -7.47 -41.59 22.77
CA THR A 25 -8.35 -40.63 23.47
C THR A 25 -7.65 -39.30 23.73
N LEU A 26 -6.35 -39.30 24.06
CA LEU A 26 -5.53 -38.07 24.17
C LEU A 26 -5.31 -37.38 22.82
N LEU A 27 -5.19 -38.13 21.72
CA LEU A 27 -5.09 -37.57 20.36
C LEU A 27 -6.45 -37.07 19.82
N GLN A 28 -7.57 -37.58 20.32
CA GLN A 28 -8.89 -37.04 20.00
C GLN A 28 -9.23 -35.75 20.77
N SER A 29 -8.69 -35.56 21.98
CA SER A 29 -8.91 -34.32 22.75
C SER A 29 -8.03 -33.13 22.30
N ALA A 30 -7.13 -33.32 21.33
CA ALA A 30 -6.28 -32.27 20.77
C ALA A 30 -6.55 -32.02 19.28
N ARG A 31 -7.79 -32.24 18.80
CA ARG A 31 -8.21 -31.69 17.52
C ARG A 31 -8.46 -30.20 17.68
N THR A 32 -7.42 -29.39 17.46
CA THR A 32 -7.61 -27.99 17.10
C THR A 32 -8.41 -27.95 15.80
N GLN A 33 -9.72 -27.76 15.91
CA GLN A 33 -10.61 -27.71 14.77
C GLN A 33 -10.33 -26.41 14.02
N LEU A 34 -9.51 -26.51 12.98
CA LEU A 34 -9.18 -25.38 12.10
C LEU A 34 -10.44 -24.99 11.34
N CYS A 35 -11.01 -23.83 11.67
CA CYS A 35 -12.11 -23.27 10.91
C CYS A 35 -11.64 -22.79 9.54
N SER A 36 -12.53 -22.88 8.55
CA SER A 36 -12.33 -22.27 7.24
C SER A 36 -12.08 -20.77 7.39
N LYS A 37 -11.23 -20.20 6.53
CA LYS A 37 -10.91 -18.76 6.52
C LYS A 37 -12.19 -17.91 6.54
N GLY A 38 -12.32 -17.03 7.53
CA GLY A 38 -13.52 -16.20 7.76
C GLY A 38 -14.51 -16.73 8.81
N TYR A 39 -14.21 -17.86 9.44
CA TYR A 39 -14.97 -18.42 10.56
C TYR A 39 -14.07 -18.54 11.79
N TYR A 40 -14.64 -18.41 12.98
CA TYR A 40 -13.95 -18.67 14.24
C TYR A 40 -14.60 -19.84 14.97
N TYR A 41 -13.77 -20.59 15.70
CA TYR A 41 -14.25 -21.71 16.51
C TYR A 41 -14.79 -21.16 17.83
N GLU A 42 -16.10 -21.29 18.05
CA GLU A 42 -16.72 -20.85 19.29
C GLU A 42 -16.81 -22.03 20.27
N ASN A 43 -16.00 -21.97 21.33
CA ASN A 43 -15.88 -23.08 22.31
C ASN A 43 -17.19 -23.38 23.05
N THR A 44 -18.11 -22.43 23.14
CA THR A 44 -19.42 -22.62 23.82
C THR A 44 -20.38 -23.48 23.00
N VAL A 45 -20.19 -23.55 21.68
CA VAL A 45 -21.10 -24.23 20.75
C VAL A 45 -20.38 -25.32 19.94
N GLU A 46 -19.07 -25.49 20.14
CA GLU A 46 -18.19 -26.43 19.43
C GLU A 46 -18.33 -26.36 17.90
N GLN A 47 -18.62 -25.18 17.36
CA GLN A 47 -18.88 -24.97 15.95
C GLN A 47 -18.10 -23.76 15.41
N CYS A 48 -17.69 -23.86 14.15
CA CYS A 48 -17.18 -22.72 13.41
C CYS A 48 -18.35 -21.79 13.10
N LYS A 49 -18.49 -20.67 13.81
CA LYS A 49 -19.51 -19.67 13.51
C LYS A 49 -19.01 -18.71 12.44
N SER A 50 -19.94 -18.35 11.56
CA SER A 50 -19.76 -17.19 10.68
C SER A 50 -19.89 -15.97 11.59
N SER A 51 -18.76 -15.41 12.02
CA SER A 51 -18.77 -14.13 12.70
C SER A 51 -19.34 -13.09 11.75
N ASP A 52 -20.07 -12.12 12.29
CA ASP A 52 -19.93 -10.77 11.78
C ASP A 52 -18.42 -10.46 11.76
N PRO A 53 -17.77 -10.33 10.58
CA PRO A 53 -16.31 -10.32 10.47
C PRO A 53 -15.62 -9.27 11.36
N SER A 54 -16.37 -8.24 11.79
CA SER A 54 -15.99 -7.25 12.80
C SER A 54 -15.48 -7.85 14.13
N GLN A 55 -16.10 -8.93 14.64
CA GLN A 55 -15.78 -9.50 15.95
C GLN A 55 -14.49 -10.32 15.98
N CYS A 56 -14.04 -10.84 14.84
CA CYS A 56 -12.80 -11.62 14.75
C CYS A 56 -11.55 -10.75 14.54
N LEU A 57 -11.72 -9.49 14.18
CA LEU A 57 -10.60 -8.59 13.87
C LEU A 57 -9.91 -8.12 15.15
N THR A 58 -10.69 -7.75 16.15
CA THR A 58 -10.17 -7.21 17.42
C THR A 58 -9.57 -8.31 18.29
N CYS A 59 -8.57 -7.94 19.09
CA CYS A 59 -8.07 -8.81 20.14
C CYS A 59 -8.99 -8.71 21.36
N PRO A 60 -9.30 -9.82 22.05
CA PRO A 60 -10.04 -9.76 23.30
C PRO A 60 -9.30 -8.84 24.26
N GLN A 61 -9.96 -7.79 24.73
CA GLN A 61 -9.47 -6.99 25.85
C GLN A 61 -10.09 -7.54 27.12
N ASP A 62 -9.23 -7.97 28.06
CA ASP A 62 -9.71 -8.36 29.37
C ASP A 62 -10.22 -7.09 30.06
N LYS A 63 -11.48 -7.08 30.51
CA LYS A 63 -12.11 -5.86 31.06
C LYS A 63 -11.39 -5.27 32.27
N ASN A 64 -10.53 -6.07 32.90
CA ASN A 64 -9.75 -5.71 34.08
C ASN A 64 -8.31 -5.29 33.74
N ASP A 65 -7.85 -5.49 32.50
CA ASP A 65 -6.49 -5.16 32.08
C ASP A 65 -6.51 -4.00 31.09
N GLN A 66 -5.77 -2.94 31.41
CA GLN A 66 -5.68 -1.73 30.59
C GLN A 66 -4.65 -1.87 29.45
N ALA A 67 -3.94 -3.00 29.38
CA ALA A 67 -2.95 -3.22 28.33
C ALA A 67 -3.60 -3.21 26.93
N LEU A 68 -3.10 -2.32 26.06
CA LEU A 68 -3.47 -2.31 24.65
C LEU A 68 -2.89 -3.56 23.97
N VAL A 69 -3.77 -4.43 23.49
CA VAL A 69 -3.40 -5.61 22.72
C VAL A 69 -3.55 -5.34 21.23
N TYR A 70 -2.57 -5.75 20.45
CA TYR A 70 -2.49 -5.56 19.01
C TYR A 70 -2.72 -6.89 18.27
N ARG A 71 -3.49 -6.85 17.19
CA ARG A 71 -3.58 -7.95 16.22
C ARG A 71 -2.36 -7.97 15.32
N ASN A 72 -1.56 -9.04 15.34
CA ASN A 72 -0.49 -9.23 14.37
C ASN A 72 -1.07 -9.64 13.00
N LEU A 73 -0.94 -8.78 11.99
CA LEU A 73 -1.52 -9.03 10.67
C LEU A 73 -0.83 -10.15 9.88
N LYS A 74 0.34 -10.64 10.32
CA LYS A 74 1.09 -11.70 9.65
C LYS A 74 0.54 -13.09 9.96
N ASP A 75 0.27 -13.37 11.23
CA ASP A 75 -0.11 -14.70 11.73
C ASP A 75 -1.45 -14.70 12.48
N TRP A 76 -2.11 -13.54 12.54
CA TRP A 76 -3.38 -13.34 13.23
C TRP A 76 -3.32 -13.57 14.74
N THR A 77 -2.15 -13.57 15.37
CA THR A 77 -2.02 -13.66 16.84
C THR A 77 -2.31 -12.32 17.52
N CYS A 78 -2.66 -12.36 18.79
CA CYS A 78 -2.79 -11.17 19.64
C CYS A 78 -1.52 -11.01 20.47
N VAL A 79 -0.94 -9.81 20.45
CA VAL A 79 0.32 -9.51 21.12
C VAL A 79 0.22 -8.18 21.86
N GLU A 80 0.84 -8.09 23.03
CA GLU A 80 0.92 -6.83 23.80
C GLU A 80 1.91 -5.84 23.17
N GLN A 81 2.95 -6.37 22.52
CA GLN A 81 3.95 -5.59 21.82
C GLN A 81 4.12 -6.13 20.40
N CYS A 82 4.17 -5.21 19.43
CA CYS A 82 4.37 -5.60 18.05
C CYS A 82 5.77 -6.23 17.83
N PRO A 83 5.86 -7.32 17.03
CA PRO A 83 7.13 -7.95 16.71
C PRO A 83 8.15 -6.98 16.11
N LEU A 84 9.43 -7.32 16.21
CA LEU A 84 10.52 -6.65 15.50
C LEU A 84 10.15 -6.52 14.01
N ASP A 85 10.43 -5.35 13.43
CA ASP A 85 10.09 -4.96 12.04
C ASP A 85 8.61 -4.72 11.72
N THR A 86 7.74 -4.64 12.74
CA THR A 86 6.35 -4.21 12.58
C THR A 86 6.07 -2.94 13.39
N LEU A 87 5.09 -2.15 12.93
CA LEU A 87 4.71 -0.87 13.51
C LEU A 87 3.34 -0.98 14.19
N PRO A 88 3.20 -0.54 15.44
CA PRO A 88 1.90 -0.50 16.11
C PRO A 88 1.02 0.58 15.49
N ILE A 89 -0.19 0.24 15.08
CA ILE A 89 -1.20 1.17 14.58
C ILE A 89 -2.51 0.97 15.34
N SER A 90 -3.17 2.06 15.67
CA SER A 90 -4.52 2.06 16.24
C SER A 90 -5.40 3.03 15.46
N VAL A 91 -6.52 2.53 14.94
CA VAL A 91 -7.49 3.33 14.17
C VAL A 91 -8.88 3.23 14.76
N THR A 92 -9.62 4.33 14.73
CA THR A 92 -11.02 4.35 15.13
C THR A 92 -11.89 3.82 13.99
N HIS A 93 -12.76 2.85 14.29
CA HIS A 93 -13.69 2.28 13.31
C HIS A 93 -15.05 2.04 13.97
N HIS A 94 -16.10 2.72 13.50
CA HIS A 94 -17.38 2.81 14.22
C HIS A 94 -18.21 1.52 14.21
N GLU A 95 -17.86 0.55 13.37
CA GLU A 95 -18.55 -0.73 13.28
C GLU A 95 -17.90 -1.83 14.13
N LEU A 96 -16.88 -1.48 14.91
CA LEU A 96 -16.33 -2.35 15.94
C LEU A 96 -16.95 -2.01 17.29
N ASP A 97 -17.24 -3.02 18.10
CA ASP A 97 -17.83 -2.84 19.45
C ASP A 97 -16.95 -1.95 20.36
N SER A 98 -15.62 -2.07 20.23
CA SER A 98 -14.65 -1.22 20.94
C SER A 98 -14.48 0.17 20.33
N GLY A 99 -14.96 0.38 19.10
CA GLY A 99 -14.66 1.55 18.28
C GLY A 99 -13.19 1.66 17.85
N LEU A 100 -12.32 0.70 18.19
CA LEU A 100 -10.88 0.77 17.99
C LEU A 100 -10.34 -0.54 17.42
N PHE A 101 -9.53 -0.42 16.36
CA PHE A 101 -8.74 -1.52 15.81
C PHE A 101 -7.26 -1.25 16.01
N SER A 102 -6.61 -2.03 16.88
CA SER A 102 -5.18 -1.99 17.16
C SER A 102 -4.47 -3.19 16.53
N TYR A 103 -3.44 -2.96 15.74
CA TYR A 103 -2.75 -4.00 14.99
C TYR A 103 -1.27 -3.70 14.73
N CYS A 104 -0.51 -4.74 14.42
CA CYS A 104 0.89 -4.66 14.02
C CYS A 104 1.01 -4.71 12.50
N ARG A 105 1.52 -3.62 11.92
CA ARG A 105 1.65 -3.41 10.48
C ARG A 105 3.08 -3.68 10.02
N GLY A 106 3.26 -4.57 9.05
CA GLY A 106 4.51 -4.68 8.30
C GLY A 106 4.68 -3.54 7.29
N LYS A 107 5.91 -3.30 6.82
CA LYS A 107 6.24 -2.22 5.87
C LYS A 107 5.86 -2.51 4.40
N SER A 108 5.10 -3.58 4.16
CA SER A 108 4.65 -4.01 2.83
C SER A 108 3.13 -3.95 2.74
N TYR A 109 2.64 -3.30 1.70
CA TYR A 109 1.23 -3.16 1.37
C TYR A 109 0.92 -3.89 0.08
N TYR A 110 -0.23 -4.55 0.00
CA TYR A 110 -0.69 -5.23 -1.21
C TYR A 110 -2.00 -4.62 -1.69
N VAL A 111 -2.07 -4.32 -2.98
CA VAL A 111 -3.26 -3.77 -3.64
C VAL A 111 -3.67 -4.70 -4.78
N ASP A 112 -4.91 -5.19 -4.72
CA ASP A 112 -5.52 -6.03 -5.74
C ASP A 112 -7.01 -5.66 -5.90
N PRO A 113 -7.37 -4.87 -6.94
CA PRO A 113 -8.75 -4.47 -7.18
C PRO A 113 -9.63 -5.64 -7.64
N SER A 114 -9.02 -6.75 -8.05
CA SER A 114 -9.69 -7.95 -8.56
C SER A 114 -9.92 -9.02 -7.48
N SER A 115 -9.36 -8.84 -6.28
CA SER A 115 -9.51 -9.82 -5.20
C SER A 115 -10.99 -9.98 -4.80
N SER A 116 -11.49 -11.20 -5.00
CA SER A 116 -12.80 -11.66 -4.53
C SER A 116 -12.71 -12.51 -3.27
N LEU A 117 -11.51 -12.77 -2.76
CA LEU A 117 -11.26 -13.69 -1.64
C LEU A 117 -11.89 -13.21 -0.33
N SER A 118 -11.94 -11.89 -0.13
CA SER A 118 -12.59 -11.29 1.04
C SER A 118 -13.05 -9.87 0.73
N ASN A 119 -14.10 -9.44 1.44
CA ASN A 119 -14.46 -8.04 1.53
C ASN A 119 -13.71 -7.30 2.65
N ILE A 120 -12.90 -8.00 3.44
CA ILE A 120 -11.96 -7.39 4.38
C ILE A 120 -10.72 -6.93 3.59
N GLU A 121 -10.29 -5.71 3.84
CA GLU A 121 -9.15 -5.06 3.20
C GLU A 121 -8.19 -4.58 4.28
N LEU A 122 -7.09 -5.31 4.46
CA LEU A 122 -6.07 -5.00 5.47
C LEU A 122 -4.73 -4.62 4.82
N GLY A 123 -4.60 -4.64 3.50
CA GLY A 123 -3.33 -4.37 2.82
C GLY A 123 -2.28 -5.48 2.97
N THR A 124 -2.66 -6.68 3.44
CA THR A 124 -1.78 -7.87 3.43
C THR A 124 -1.96 -8.64 2.13
N ILE A 125 -1.05 -9.58 1.81
CA ILE A 125 -1.20 -10.42 0.61
C ILE A 125 -2.51 -11.23 0.63
N GLU A 126 -2.95 -11.62 1.82
CA GLU A 126 -4.18 -12.39 2.03
C GLU A 126 -5.46 -11.57 1.99
N TYR A 127 -5.36 -10.29 2.37
CA TYR A 127 -6.46 -9.33 2.46
C TYR A 127 -6.00 -8.00 1.84
N PRO A 128 -5.74 -7.97 0.53
CA PRO A 128 -5.17 -6.78 -0.11
C PRO A 128 -6.17 -5.63 -0.08
N PHE A 129 -5.66 -4.41 -0.12
CA PHE A 129 -6.48 -3.25 -0.41
C PHE A 129 -7.03 -3.34 -1.82
N LYS A 130 -8.26 -2.87 -2.06
CA LYS A 130 -8.84 -2.83 -3.41
C LYS A 130 -8.52 -1.52 -4.14
N GLN A 131 -8.07 -0.50 -3.40
CA GLN A 131 -7.80 0.83 -3.93
C GLN A 131 -6.38 1.30 -3.56
N LEU A 132 -5.71 2.00 -4.47
CA LEU A 132 -4.33 2.44 -4.29
C LEU A 132 -4.20 3.58 -3.25
N ASP A 133 -5.27 4.32 -3.00
CA ASP A 133 -5.29 5.41 -2.00
C ASP A 133 -5.29 4.93 -0.55
N ASP A 134 -5.64 3.66 -0.27
CA ASP A 134 -5.59 3.10 1.08
C ASP A 134 -4.20 3.09 1.70
N PRO A 135 -3.17 2.47 1.08
CA PRO A 135 -1.83 2.46 1.66
C PRO A 135 -1.26 3.87 1.82
N PHE A 136 -1.53 4.78 0.88
CA PHE A 136 -1.09 6.18 0.98
C PHE A 136 -1.69 6.88 2.19
N ARG A 137 -3.00 6.74 2.41
CA ARG A 137 -3.67 7.30 3.58
C ARG A 137 -3.16 6.72 4.89
N GLU A 138 -2.99 5.41 4.96
CA GLU A 138 -2.52 4.78 6.18
C GLU A 138 -1.11 5.23 6.53
N ILE A 139 -0.19 5.24 5.53
CA ILE A 139 1.16 5.75 5.69
C ILE A 139 1.13 7.22 6.13
N PHE A 140 0.37 8.07 5.45
CA PHE A 140 0.30 9.49 5.78
C PHE A 140 -0.26 9.74 7.18
N ASN A 141 -1.40 9.14 7.51
CA ASN A 141 -2.13 9.41 8.76
C ASN A 141 -1.43 8.81 9.98
N GLN A 142 -0.83 7.63 9.84
CA GLN A 142 -0.35 6.85 10.98
C GLN A 142 1.18 6.82 11.09
N LEU A 143 1.90 6.90 9.97
CA LEU A 143 3.33 6.52 9.90
C LEU A 143 4.26 7.62 9.36
N SER A 144 3.75 8.71 8.81
CA SER A 144 4.55 9.79 8.19
C SER A 144 5.55 10.46 9.13
N TRP A 145 5.33 10.38 10.44
CA TRP A 145 6.24 10.94 11.45
C TRP A 145 7.51 10.08 11.66
N LEU A 146 7.52 8.84 11.16
CA LEU A 146 8.62 7.91 11.38
C LEU A 146 9.78 8.07 10.38
N GLY A 147 9.54 8.65 9.20
CA GLY A 147 10.58 8.73 8.16
C GLY A 147 10.92 7.38 7.51
N GLU A 148 9.98 6.43 7.55
CA GLU A 148 10.23 5.03 7.20
C GLU A 148 10.12 4.71 5.70
N GLU A 149 10.66 3.55 5.34
CA GLU A 149 10.57 2.97 4.00
C GLU A 149 9.42 1.96 3.89
N PHE A 150 8.61 2.10 2.85
CA PHE A 150 7.46 1.24 2.57
C PHE A 150 7.49 0.73 1.13
N ILE A 151 6.94 -0.47 0.94
CA ILE A 151 6.75 -1.06 -0.39
C ILE A 151 5.26 -1.29 -0.63
N ILE A 152 4.73 -0.76 -1.72
CA ILE A 152 3.36 -0.98 -2.18
C ILE A 152 3.40 -1.91 -3.40
N TYR A 153 2.85 -3.09 -3.24
CA TYR A 153 2.75 -4.10 -4.27
C TYR A 153 1.41 -4.01 -5.01
N LEU A 154 1.45 -3.82 -6.32
CA LEU A 154 0.25 -3.81 -7.17
C LEU A 154 0.08 -5.16 -7.84
N ARG A 155 -1.14 -5.70 -7.87
CA ARG A 155 -1.38 -6.98 -8.56
C ARG A 155 -1.02 -6.85 -10.03
N GLN A 156 -0.09 -7.68 -10.50
CA GLN A 156 0.27 -7.72 -11.92
C GLN A 156 -0.96 -7.98 -12.81
N GLY A 157 -1.07 -7.27 -13.94
CA GLY A 157 -2.19 -7.43 -14.88
C GLY A 157 -3.53 -6.90 -14.37
N SER A 158 -3.56 -6.29 -13.19
CA SER A 158 -4.76 -5.63 -12.69
C SER A 158 -4.93 -4.24 -13.30
N ASN A 159 -6.19 -3.79 -13.36
CA ASN A 159 -6.56 -2.43 -13.76
C ASN A 159 -7.03 -1.67 -12.51
N LEU A 160 -6.21 -0.71 -12.08
CA LEU A 160 -6.50 0.20 -10.98
C LEU A 160 -6.94 1.55 -11.55
N THR A 161 -7.76 2.29 -10.80
CA THR A 161 -8.11 3.67 -11.14
C THR A 161 -7.72 4.58 -9.98
N ILE A 162 -7.01 5.66 -10.26
CA ILE A 162 -6.82 6.78 -9.33
C ILE A 162 -7.64 7.98 -9.80
N HIS A 163 -8.11 8.78 -8.85
CA HIS A 163 -9.00 9.90 -9.12
C HIS A 163 -8.29 11.22 -8.85
N SER A 164 -7.97 11.92 -9.93
CA SER A 164 -7.34 13.24 -9.88
C SER A 164 -8.23 14.21 -9.10
N GLU A 165 -7.63 15.02 -8.23
CA GLU A 165 -8.25 16.07 -7.40
C GLU A 165 -9.22 15.56 -6.32
N GLN A 166 -10.08 14.60 -6.64
CA GLN A 166 -11.06 14.02 -5.72
C GLN A 166 -10.41 13.13 -4.66
N MET A 167 -9.39 12.35 -5.03
CA MET A 167 -8.66 11.48 -4.11
C MET A 167 -7.17 11.40 -4.48
N PRO A 168 -6.42 12.52 -4.31
CA PRO A 168 -5.00 12.55 -4.60
C PRO A 168 -4.24 11.58 -3.67
N LEU A 169 -3.14 11.03 -4.18
CA LEU A 169 -2.23 10.16 -3.45
C LEU A 169 -1.16 11.03 -2.79
N VAL A 170 -1.15 11.13 -1.47
CA VAL A 170 -0.28 12.07 -0.74
C VAL A 170 0.73 11.33 0.11
N LEU A 171 2.01 11.68 -0.07
CA LEU A 171 3.12 11.20 0.75
C LEU A 171 3.77 12.37 1.48
N ALA A 172 4.12 12.14 2.74
CA ALA A 172 4.94 13.06 3.51
C ALA A 172 5.99 12.29 4.30
N ASN A 173 7.22 12.81 4.32
CA ASN A 173 8.34 12.32 5.14
C ASN A 173 8.45 10.78 5.17
N SER A 174 8.54 10.18 4.00
CA SER A 174 8.57 8.73 3.81
C SER A 174 9.25 8.36 2.50
N LYS A 175 9.77 7.13 2.42
CA LYS A 175 10.29 6.55 1.18
C LYS A 175 9.35 5.45 0.73
N VAL A 176 8.78 5.58 -0.46
CA VAL A 176 7.81 4.61 -0.98
C VAL A 176 8.28 4.02 -2.30
N THR A 177 8.29 2.69 -2.39
CA THR A 177 8.50 1.96 -3.65
C THR A 177 7.19 1.30 -4.08
N ILE A 178 6.74 1.56 -5.30
CA ILE A 178 5.57 0.92 -5.91
C ILE A 178 6.05 -0.02 -7.01
N ARG A 179 5.65 -1.28 -6.95
CA ARG A 179 6.04 -2.29 -7.94
C ARG A 179 5.00 -3.41 -8.04
N PRO A 180 4.93 -4.15 -9.16
CA PRO A 180 4.01 -5.25 -9.26
C PRO A 180 4.39 -6.43 -8.34
N TYR A 181 3.42 -7.26 -8.00
CA TYR A 181 3.64 -8.60 -7.44
C TYR A 181 2.90 -9.68 -8.22
N TYR A 182 3.47 -10.88 -8.16
CA TYR A 182 3.02 -12.07 -8.86
C TYR A 182 2.38 -13.02 -7.85
N VAL A 183 1.13 -13.41 -8.08
CA VAL A 183 0.57 -14.61 -7.44
C VAL A 183 1.01 -15.77 -8.29
N TYR A 184 1.78 -16.67 -7.68
CA TYR A 184 2.33 -17.86 -8.33
C TYR A 184 1.26 -18.58 -9.14
N GLN A 185 1.31 -18.47 -10.46
CA GLN A 185 0.55 -19.34 -11.35
C GLN A 185 1.48 -20.50 -11.70
N LYS A 186 1.02 -21.74 -11.47
CA LYS A 186 1.75 -22.94 -11.88
C LYS A 186 2.06 -22.85 -13.37
N GLN A 187 3.34 -22.65 -13.67
CA GLN A 187 4.14 -22.92 -14.88
C GLN A 187 3.51 -22.82 -16.28
N SER A 188 4.32 -22.23 -17.18
CA SER A 188 4.36 -22.37 -18.64
C SER A 188 3.41 -21.56 -19.53
N GLN A 189 3.11 -20.32 -19.18
CA GLN A 189 2.75 -19.33 -20.21
C GLN A 189 3.81 -18.24 -20.24
N ILE A 190 4.29 -17.97 -21.46
CA ILE A 190 5.21 -16.89 -21.81
C ILE A 190 4.79 -15.66 -21.03
N ILE A 191 5.66 -15.18 -20.15
CA ILE A 191 5.45 -13.93 -19.42
C ILE A 191 5.52 -12.83 -20.48
N GLN A 192 4.41 -12.57 -21.16
CA GLN A 192 4.20 -11.25 -21.76
C GLN A 192 4.30 -10.28 -20.59
N GLU A 193 5.12 -9.24 -20.74
CA GLU A 193 5.29 -8.18 -19.74
C GLU A 193 3.93 -7.56 -19.42
N LEU A 194 3.23 -8.13 -18.44
CA LEU A 194 1.97 -7.59 -17.97
C LEU A 194 2.34 -6.59 -16.88
N TYR A 195 2.39 -5.32 -17.25
CA TYR A 195 2.46 -4.21 -16.30
C TYR A 195 1.24 -4.26 -15.37
N ALA A 196 1.33 -3.69 -14.17
CA ALA A 196 0.12 -3.26 -13.49
C ALA A 196 -0.36 -1.96 -14.14
N LYS A 197 -1.66 -1.85 -14.43
CA LYS A 197 -2.21 -0.68 -15.15
C LYS A 197 -2.89 0.26 -14.17
N VAL A 198 -2.51 1.53 -14.20
CA VAL A 198 -3.11 2.62 -13.43
C VAL A 198 -3.79 3.60 -14.38
N MET A 199 -5.12 3.57 -14.38
CA MET A 199 -5.97 4.52 -15.08
C MET A 199 -6.13 5.78 -14.23
N ILE A 200 -6.02 6.95 -14.85
CA ILE A 200 -6.17 8.25 -14.17
C ILE A 200 -7.46 8.88 -14.66
N SER A 201 -8.40 9.10 -13.74
CA SER A 201 -9.71 9.67 -14.01
C SER A 201 -9.86 11.02 -13.34
N SER A 202 -10.53 11.97 -14.01
CA SER A 202 -11.00 13.23 -13.42
C SER A 202 -12.47 13.13 -12.95
N GLY A 203 -13.09 11.96 -13.09
CA GLY A 203 -14.47 11.73 -12.66
C GLY A 203 -14.61 11.59 -11.13
N SER A 204 -15.85 11.54 -10.66
CA SER A 204 -16.17 11.35 -9.25
C SER A 204 -15.51 10.09 -8.69
N TYR A 205 -15.04 10.19 -7.45
CA TYR A 205 -14.52 9.05 -6.70
C TYR A 205 -15.70 8.33 -6.02
N THR A 206 -15.93 7.07 -6.40
CA THR A 206 -16.90 6.21 -5.71
C THR A 206 -16.19 4.96 -5.25
N ARG A 207 -16.20 4.74 -3.95
CA ARG A 207 -15.60 3.55 -3.35
C ARG A 207 -16.58 2.38 -3.36
N LYS A 208 -16.08 1.18 -3.68
CA LYS A 208 -16.82 -0.07 -3.43
C LYS A 208 -16.92 -0.32 -1.93
N LEU A 209 -18.03 -0.91 -1.49
CA LEU A 209 -18.21 -1.30 -0.10
C LEU A 209 -17.16 -2.35 0.32
N SER A 210 -16.75 -2.24 1.56
CA SER A 210 -15.80 -3.12 2.23
C SER A 210 -16.46 -3.66 3.50
N ASN A 211 -16.20 -4.90 3.89
CA ASN A 211 -16.66 -5.41 5.18
C ASN A 211 -15.79 -4.92 6.33
N PHE A 212 -14.54 -4.54 6.03
CA PHE A 212 -13.66 -3.87 6.97
C PHE A 212 -12.47 -3.29 6.21
N ASN A 213 -12.15 -2.02 6.47
CA ASN A 213 -10.91 -1.42 6.01
C ASN A 213 -10.44 -0.38 7.04
N PRO A 214 -9.21 -0.48 7.58
CA PRO A 214 -8.73 0.39 8.65
C PRO A 214 -8.53 1.86 8.22
N THR A 215 -8.65 2.16 6.93
CA THR A 215 -8.58 3.53 6.38
C THR A 215 -9.95 4.17 6.14
N LEU A 216 -11.02 3.47 6.55
CA LEU A 216 -12.40 3.95 6.52
C LEU A 216 -12.89 4.17 7.95
N ILE A 217 -13.74 5.19 8.14
CA ILE A 217 -14.38 5.42 9.45
C ILE A 217 -15.57 4.45 9.64
N ARG A 218 -16.24 4.13 8.52
CA ARG A 218 -17.35 3.19 8.39
C ARG A 218 -17.20 2.40 7.10
N ASN A 219 -17.74 1.19 7.06
CA ASN A 219 -17.76 0.34 5.88
C ASN A 219 -18.56 0.96 4.73
N ASN A 220 -19.50 1.86 5.04
CA ASN A 220 -20.44 2.46 4.10
C ASN A 220 -20.14 3.91 3.66
N GLN A 221 -18.88 4.20 3.28
CA GLN A 221 -18.47 5.24 2.31
C GLN A 221 -17.77 6.51 2.80
N SER A 222 -17.52 6.73 4.09
CA SER A 222 -16.62 7.82 4.50
C SER A 222 -15.16 7.37 4.50
N VAL A 223 -14.47 7.63 3.39
CA VAL A 223 -13.00 7.57 3.35
C VAL A 223 -12.46 8.49 4.44
N GLN A 224 -11.53 7.99 5.26
CA GLN A 224 -10.85 8.85 6.22
C GLN A 224 -10.00 9.86 5.45
N ALA A 225 -10.25 11.16 5.61
CA ALA A 225 -9.42 12.17 4.98
C ALA A 225 -7.97 12.09 5.50
N TYR A 226 -7.03 12.60 4.71
CA TYR A 226 -5.67 12.85 5.19
C TYR A 226 -5.72 13.81 6.39
N ASN A 227 -5.10 13.42 7.51
CA ASN A 227 -5.06 14.21 8.73
C ASN A 227 -3.93 15.25 8.68
N TYR A 228 -4.10 16.24 7.80
CA TYR A 228 -3.13 17.31 7.60
C TYR A 228 -2.85 18.09 8.89
N GLN A 229 -3.87 18.32 9.72
CA GLN A 229 -3.69 19.07 10.96
C GLN A 229 -2.73 18.37 11.92
N ASN A 230 -2.86 17.05 12.09
CA ASN A 230 -1.91 16.29 12.91
C ASN A 230 -0.50 16.33 12.30
N ALA A 231 -0.37 16.23 10.98
CA ALA A 231 0.92 16.30 10.30
C ALA A 231 1.57 17.69 10.44
N ILE A 232 0.80 18.77 10.39
CA ILE A 232 1.26 20.16 10.64
C ILE A 232 1.71 20.31 12.10
N THR A 233 0.88 19.88 13.06
CA THR A 233 1.20 19.99 14.49
C THR A 233 2.48 19.22 14.86
N ARG A 234 2.76 18.11 14.16
CA ARG A 234 3.99 17.33 14.32
C ARG A 234 5.19 17.89 13.54
N GLY A 235 5.03 18.97 12.78
CA GLY A 235 6.09 19.56 11.96
C GLY A 235 6.52 18.72 10.76
N ILE A 236 5.68 17.78 10.31
CA ILE A 236 5.97 16.89 9.16
C ILE A 236 5.75 17.62 7.84
N ILE A 237 4.72 18.46 7.79
CA ILE A 237 4.37 19.30 6.65
C ILE A 237 4.13 20.75 7.09
N SER A 238 4.27 21.70 6.17
CA SER A 238 3.92 23.09 6.41
C SER A 238 2.41 23.34 6.25
N ALA A 239 1.91 24.42 6.86
CA ALA A 239 0.52 24.86 6.67
C ALA A 239 0.24 25.28 5.21
N GLN A 240 1.24 25.81 4.51
CA GLN A 240 1.15 26.17 3.09
C GLN A 240 0.90 24.93 2.23
N PHE A 241 1.59 23.81 2.49
CA PHE A 241 1.39 22.56 1.75
C PHE A 241 -0.05 22.04 1.84
N HIS A 242 -0.72 22.22 2.99
CA HIS A 242 -2.12 21.85 3.13
C HIS A 242 -3.04 22.61 2.15
N GLN A 243 -2.74 23.90 1.89
CA GLN A 243 -3.51 24.78 1.01
C GLN A 243 -3.25 24.53 -0.49
N VAL A 244 -2.15 23.86 -0.84
CA VAL A 244 -1.82 23.53 -2.24
C VAL A 244 -2.86 22.55 -2.80
N THR A 245 -3.41 22.87 -3.98
CA THR A 245 -4.27 21.96 -4.74
C THR A 245 -3.50 20.71 -5.15
N LYS A 246 -4.08 19.52 -4.90
CA LYS A 246 -3.43 18.22 -5.12
C LYS A 246 -4.20 17.47 -6.19
N TYR A 247 -3.53 17.07 -7.27
CA TYR A 247 -4.17 16.38 -8.40
C TYR A 247 -4.00 14.86 -8.31
N LYS A 248 -2.83 14.34 -8.68
CA LYS A 248 -2.57 12.90 -8.77
C LYS A 248 -1.71 12.46 -7.59
N ILE A 249 -0.42 12.19 -7.82
CA ILE A 249 0.52 11.87 -6.74
C ILE A 249 1.21 13.16 -6.30
N VAL A 250 1.17 13.45 -5.00
CA VAL A 250 1.82 14.62 -4.42
C VAL A 250 2.74 14.16 -3.30
N THR A 251 4.01 14.57 -3.36
CA THR A 251 5.00 14.23 -2.34
C THR A 251 5.45 15.49 -1.59
N TYR A 252 5.69 15.36 -0.29
CA TYR A 252 6.29 16.40 0.55
C TYR A 252 7.49 15.83 1.30
N ASN A 253 8.69 16.28 0.97
CA ASN A 253 9.94 15.74 1.55
C ASN A 253 9.97 14.19 1.57
N SER A 254 9.54 13.57 0.46
CA SER A 254 9.40 12.11 0.34
C SER A 254 10.10 11.59 -0.92
N ASP A 255 10.69 10.40 -0.79
CA ASP A 255 11.23 9.63 -1.90
C ASP A 255 10.13 8.72 -2.49
N LEU A 256 10.06 8.65 -3.82
CA LEU A 256 9.09 7.81 -4.53
C LEU A 256 9.77 7.07 -5.67
N MET A 257 9.72 5.75 -5.65
CA MET A 257 10.15 4.90 -6.75
C MET A 257 8.95 4.13 -7.31
N ILE A 258 8.77 4.13 -8.64
CA ILE A 258 7.70 3.39 -9.31
C ILE A 258 8.31 2.55 -10.43
N MET A 259 8.02 1.25 -10.42
CA MET A 259 8.58 0.28 -11.35
C MET A 259 7.50 -0.55 -12.02
N ASP A 260 7.67 -0.81 -13.33
CA ASP A 260 6.86 -1.79 -14.08
C ASP A 260 5.34 -1.48 -14.07
N ILE A 261 4.99 -0.19 -14.12
CA ILE A 261 3.61 0.31 -14.14
C ILE A 261 3.29 0.98 -15.48
N GLN A 262 2.09 0.72 -15.99
CA GLN A 262 1.52 1.45 -17.12
C GLN A 262 0.52 2.49 -16.61
N PHE A 263 0.78 3.77 -16.91
CA PHE A 263 -0.13 4.87 -16.63
C PHE A 263 -0.93 5.23 -17.89
N SER A 264 -2.24 5.45 -17.72
CA SER A 264 -3.12 5.87 -18.80
C SER A 264 -4.13 6.90 -18.32
N GLU A 265 -4.18 8.06 -18.96
CA GLU A 265 -5.03 9.16 -18.55
C GLU A 265 -6.29 9.29 -19.41
N LEU A 266 -7.47 9.24 -18.78
CA LEU A 266 -8.76 9.24 -19.47
C LEU A 266 -9.20 10.65 -19.89
N GLY A 267 -8.95 11.66 -19.05
CA GLY A 267 -9.40 13.04 -19.24
C GLY A 267 -8.26 14.04 -19.20
N TYR A 268 -8.44 15.20 -19.85
CA TYR A 268 -7.51 16.33 -19.73
C TYR A 268 -8.14 17.40 -18.85
N VAL A 269 -7.37 17.92 -17.90
CA VAL A 269 -7.75 19.08 -17.09
C VAL A 269 -6.64 20.13 -17.26
N ASP A 270 -6.99 21.26 -17.87
CA ASP A 270 -6.04 22.32 -18.22
C ASP A 270 -5.61 23.12 -16.98
N GLN A 271 -4.64 22.59 -16.25
CA GLN A 271 -4.09 23.21 -15.07
C GLN A 271 -2.58 23.00 -15.08
N ILE A 272 -1.81 24.09 -14.94
CA ILE A 272 -0.34 24.06 -14.98
C ILE A 272 0.22 23.13 -13.90
N ALA A 273 -0.47 23.06 -12.74
CA ALA A 273 -0.08 22.24 -11.62
C ALA A 273 -0.43 20.74 -11.75
N ASN A 274 -1.17 20.37 -12.80
CA ASN A 274 -1.62 18.99 -12.97
C ASN A 274 -0.52 18.15 -13.64
N SER A 275 0.17 17.36 -12.83
CA SER A 275 1.21 16.41 -13.22
C SER A 275 0.94 15.05 -12.61
N LEU A 276 1.51 13.97 -13.17
CA LEU A 276 1.44 12.64 -12.57
C LEU A 276 2.03 12.65 -11.16
N VAL A 277 3.21 13.26 -10.99
CA VAL A 277 3.83 13.49 -9.69
C VAL A 277 4.18 14.97 -9.52
N PHE A 278 3.61 15.60 -8.50
CA PHE A 278 4.02 16.92 -8.02
C PHE A 278 4.87 16.76 -6.75
N ALA A 279 6.16 17.01 -6.86
CA ALA A 279 7.10 17.02 -5.74
C ALA A 279 7.20 18.41 -5.12
N TYR A 280 6.74 18.53 -3.87
CA TYR A 280 6.74 19.75 -3.08
C TYR A 280 7.82 19.69 -1.99
N TYR A 281 8.59 20.76 -1.80
CA TYR A 281 9.64 20.85 -0.78
C TYR A 281 10.52 19.57 -0.68
N ALA A 282 11.07 19.15 -1.81
CA ALA A 282 11.74 17.86 -1.95
C ALA A 282 13.18 17.96 -2.47
N PRO A 283 13.98 18.98 -2.09
CA PRO A 283 15.25 19.28 -2.77
C PRO A 283 16.24 18.11 -2.76
N TYR A 284 16.20 17.25 -1.74
CA TYR A 284 17.13 16.12 -1.58
C TYR A 284 16.48 14.77 -1.82
N ARG A 285 15.26 14.75 -2.34
CA ARG A 285 14.46 13.54 -2.50
C ARG A 285 14.36 13.17 -3.97
N TRP A 286 14.24 11.87 -4.20
CA TRP A 286 14.17 11.29 -5.53
C TRP A 286 12.77 10.85 -5.86
N ILE A 287 12.30 11.29 -7.02
CA ILE A 287 11.15 10.71 -7.71
C ILE A 287 11.70 9.94 -8.91
N HIS A 288 11.56 8.63 -8.88
CA HIS A 288 12.17 7.70 -9.82
C HIS A 288 11.12 6.81 -10.48
N PHE A 289 11.01 6.89 -11.81
CA PHE A 289 10.28 5.93 -12.62
C PHE A 289 11.25 5.05 -13.40
N LYS A 290 11.04 3.73 -13.32
CA LYS A 290 11.84 2.74 -14.03
C LYS A 290 10.95 1.76 -14.77
N ASN A 291 11.26 1.47 -16.03
CA ASN A 291 10.51 0.52 -16.85
C ASN A 291 8.99 0.76 -16.78
N CYS A 292 8.57 2.00 -17.00
CA CYS A 292 7.16 2.38 -16.97
C CYS A 292 6.65 2.74 -18.36
N GLN A 293 5.33 2.69 -18.55
CA GLN A 293 4.69 3.12 -19.80
C GLN A 293 3.76 4.29 -19.53
N PHE A 294 3.86 5.35 -20.33
CA PHE A 294 3.12 6.58 -20.12
C PHE A 294 2.27 6.91 -21.35
N ASN A 295 0.96 6.81 -21.18
CA ASN A 295 -0.04 7.41 -22.07
C ASN A 295 -0.79 8.49 -21.28
N LEU A 296 -0.18 9.66 -21.18
CA LEU A 296 -0.67 10.77 -20.36
C LEU A 296 -1.06 11.95 -21.26
N LYS A 297 -2.03 12.73 -20.80
CA LYS A 297 -2.40 14.01 -21.43
C LYS A 297 -1.72 15.19 -20.74
N GLN A 298 -1.37 15.03 -19.46
CA GLN A 298 -0.64 15.99 -18.65
C GLN A 298 0.80 15.54 -18.41
N MET A 299 1.60 16.37 -17.73
CA MET A 299 3.03 16.11 -17.55
C MET A 299 3.35 15.00 -16.56
N ILE A 300 4.53 14.36 -16.71
CA ILE A 300 4.97 13.33 -15.77
C ILE A 300 5.38 13.97 -14.44
N PHE A 301 6.29 14.94 -14.50
CA PHE A 301 6.90 15.54 -13.32
C PHE A 301 6.60 17.02 -13.17
N MET A 302 6.42 17.45 -11.93
CA MET A 302 6.43 18.86 -11.57
C MET A 302 7.11 19.11 -10.23
N THR A 303 7.78 20.25 -10.09
CA THR A 303 8.17 20.82 -8.80
C THR A 303 8.20 22.35 -8.83
N THR A 304 7.99 22.97 -7.66
CA THR A 304 8.08 24.42 -7.46
C THR A 304 9.15 24.84 -6.46
N GLU A 305 9.71 23.89 -5.72
CA GLU A 305 10.66 24.12 -4.62
C GLU A 305 11.87 23.18 -4.71
N GLY A 306 12.04 22.53 -5.86
CA GLY A 306 13.12 21.60 -6.16
C GLY A 306 12.84 20.14 -5.78
N ALA A 307 13.33 19.24 -6.63
CA ALA A 307 13.31 17.79 -6.45
C ALA A 307 14.31 17.13 -7.42
N ASN A 308 14.78 15.93 -7.08
CA ASN A 308 15.55 15.11 -8.02
C ASN A 308 14.59 14.18 -8.77
N PHE A 309 14.70 14.14 -10.10
CA PHE A 309 13.88 13.32 -10.98
C PHE A 309 14.74 12.31 -11.73
N LYS A 310 14.31 11.05 -11.75
CA LYS A 310 14.87 10.02 -12.61
C LYS A 310 13.77 9.32 -13.40
N LEU A 311 13.95 9.23 -14.70
CA LEU A 311 13.11 8.46 -15.61
C LEU A 311 14.02 7.58 -16.44
N GLU A 312 13.94 6.26 -16.24
CA GLU A 312 14.79 5.32 -16.96
C GLU A 312 14.00 4.17 -17.58
N GLN A 313 14.50 3.67 -18.71
CA GLN A 313 14.02 2.45 -19.37
C GLN A 313 12.51 2.46 -19.67
N SER A 314 11.91 3.63 -19.83
CA SER A 314 10.45 3.78 -19.92
C SER A 314 10.01 4.13 -21.34
N SER A 315 8.74 3.87 -21.65
CA SER A 315 8.13 4.22 -22.94
C SER A 315 7.12 5.37 -22.77
N ILE A 316 7.27 6.44 -23.53
CA ILE A 316 6.47 7.66 -23.43
C ILE A 316 5.77 7.93 -24.76
N ASP A 317 4.44 7.92 -24.75
CA ASP A 317 3.62 8.34 -25.90
C ASP A 317 3.48 9.87 -25.92
N LEU A 318 4.10 10.50 -26.91
CA LEU A 318 4.10 11.94 -27.11
C LEU A 318 2.84 12.47 -27.79
N THR A 319 1.93 11.59 -28.24
CA THR A 319 0.77 11.99 -29.07
C THR A 319 -0.15 12.98 -28.35
N SER A 320 -0.29 12.86 -27.03
CA SER A 320 -1.19 13.71 -26.23
C SER A 320 -0.58 14.36 -25.00
N ILE A 321 0.68 14.05 -24.66
CA ILE A 321 1.32 14.57 -23.45
C ILE A 321 1.61 16.06 -23.58
N SER A 322 1.24 16.86 -22.57
CA SER A 322 1.52 18.29 -22.58
C SER A 322 3.00 18.61 -22.43
N ARG A 323 3.69 17.97 -21.47
CA ARG A 323 5.14 18.13 -21.17
C ARG A 323 5.67 16.86 -20.52
N LEU A 324 6.98 16.67 -20.50
CA LEU A 324 7.65 15.68 -19.67
C LEU A 324 7.82 16.20 -18.23
N LEU A 325 8.32 17.43 -18.11
CA LEU A 325 8.72 18.03 -16.84
C LEU A 325 8.39 19.53 -16.83
N SER A 326 7.92 20.04 -15.68
CA SER A 326 7.83 21.46 -15.38
C SER A 326 8.50 21.77 -14.03
N HIS A 327 9.53 22.62 -14.06
CA HIS A 327 10.17 23.14 -12.86
C HIS A 327 10.03 24.66 -12.83
N SER A 328 9.20 25.16 -11.92
CA SER A 328 8.98 26.59 -11.72
C SER A 328 9.35 26.98 -10.30
N SER A 329 10.60 27.40 -10.09
CA SER A 329 11.07 27.81 -8.76
C SER A 329 10.60 29.20 -8.40
N ILE A 330 10.20 29.39 -7.14
CA ILE A 330 10.25 30.70 -6.48
C ILE A 330 11.74 30.95 -6.19
N ASN A 331 12.31 32.11 -6.54
CA ASN A 331 13.74 32.43 -6.45
C ASN A 331 14.32 32.32 -5.01
N ASN A 332 14.52 31.11 -4.48
CA ASN A 332 15.13 30.88 -3.18
C ASN A 332 16.56 30.37 -3.34
N CYS A 333 17.48 31.30 -3.60
CA CYS A 333 18.90 31.00 -3.84
C CYS A 333 19.56 30.16 -2.72
N LEU A 334 19.01 30.16 -1.49
CA LEU A 334 19.55 29.40 -0.36
C LEU A 334 19.35 27.88 -0.49
N LEU A 335 18.27 27.44 -1.15
CA LEU A 335 18.02 26.01 -1.40
C LEU A 335 18.87 25.45 -2.54
N TYR A 336 19.40 26.33 -3.40
CA TYR A 336 20.16 25.99 -4.60
C TYR A 336 21.67 26.20 -4.46
N GLY A 337 22.13 26.69 -3.30
CA GLY A 337 23.55 26.93 -3.04
C GLY A 337 24.38 25.67 -2.78
N GLN A 338 23.76 24.49 -2.68
CA GLN A 338 24.47 23.21 -2.59
C GLN A 338 24.45 22.50 -3.94
N GLU A 339 25.54 22.66 -4.70
CA GLU A 339 25.73 21.95 -5.96
C GLU A 339 25.59 20.43 -5.79
N ASN A 340 24.96 19.77 -6.76
CA ASN A 340 24.75 18.33 -6.87
C ASN A 340 23.79 17.67 -5.87
N VAL A 341 23.16 18.43 -4.97
CA VAL A 341 22.25 17.83 -3.97
C VAL A 341 20.77 17.91 -4.40
N SER A 342 20.41 18.91 -5.22
CA SER A 342 19.02 19.15 -5.68
C SER A 342 18.90 19.44 -7.18
N ASN A 343 17.68 19.31 -7.70
CA ASN A 343 17.30 19.59 -9.11
C ASN A 343 18.09 18.78 -10.16
N ASN A 344 18.52 17.58 -9.80
CA ASN A 344 19.10 16.66 -10.77
C ASN A 344 17.98 15.95 -11.53
N ILE A 345 18.04 15.99 -12.86
CA ILE A 345 17.06 15.38 -13.76
C ILE A 345 17.80 14.41 -14.68
N PHE A 346 17.51 13.13 -14.54
CA PHE A 346 18.10 12.05 -15.34
C PHE A 346 17.01 11.40 -16.19
N ILE A 347 17.14 11.50 -17.52
CA ILE A 347 16.26 10.87 -18.49
C ILE A 347 17.10 9.90 -19.32
N GLU A 348 17.08 8.61 -18.97
CA GLU A 348 18.05 7.63 -19.47
C GLU A 348 17.39 6.43 -20.15
N ASN A 349 17.81 6.09 -21.38
CA ASN A 349 17.39 4.89 -22.11
C ASN A 349 15.85 4.78 -22.26
N ASN A 350 15.17 5.91 -22.49
CA ASN A 350 13.74 5.93 -22.67
C ASN A 350 13.36 5.90 -24.15
N ASN A 351 12.25 5.23 -24.47
CA ASN A 351 11.66 5.21 -25.80
C ASN A 351 10.56 6.27 -25.91
N PHE A 352 10.78 7.29 -26.74
CA PHE A 352 9.79 8.32 -27.04
C PHE A 352 9.19 8.06 -28.42
N PHE A 353 7.86 7.97 -28.52
CA PHE A 353 7.17 7.71 -29.78
C PHE A 353 5.89 8.55 -29.89
N GLY A 354 5.32 8.61 -31.10
CA GLY A 354 4.17 9.47 -31.39
C GLY A 354 4.58 10.91 -31.72
N GLN A 355 3.64 11.69 -32.24
CA GLN A 355 3.83 13.10 -32.57
C GLN A 355 2.72 13.91 -31.93
N ASN A 356 3.08 14.88 -31.10
CA ASN A 356 2.11 15.80 -30.52
C ASN A 356 1.58 16.71 -31.64
N THR A 357 0.30 16.55 -31.99
CA THR A 357 -0.39 17.40 -32.98
C THR A 357 -1.32 18.42 -32.31
N GLY A 358 -1.33 18.47 -30.97
CA GLY A 358 -2.15 19.39 -30.18
C GLY A 358 -1.58 20.81 -30.08
N ILE A 359 -2.46 21.76 -29.74
CA ILE A 359 -2.19 23.23 -29.77
C ILE A 359 -1.67 23.76 -28.40
N GLY A 360 -1.39 22.90 -27.42
CA GLY A 360 -1.32 23.31 -26.01
C GLY A 360 0.01 23.90 -25.54
N TYR A 361 1.15 23.25 -25.81
CA TYR A 361 2.45 23.68 -25.29
C TYR A 361 3.60 23.25 -26.22
N GLN A 362 4.51 24.17 -26.52
CA GLN A 362 5.62 23.96 -27.46
C GLN A 362 6.86 23.29 -26.84
N HIS A 363 6.93 23.21 -25.50
CA HIS A 363 8.13 22.76 -24.80
C HIS A 363 7.89 21.43 -24.10
N LEU A 364 8.66 20.40 -24.47
CA LEU A 364 8.64 19.11 -23.78
C LEU A 364 9.17 19.23 -22.34
N ILE A 365 10.14 20.12 -22.11
CA ILE A 365 10.71 20.37 -20.78
C ILE A 365 10.66 21.89 -20.55
N TYR A 366 10.10 22.30 -19.42
CA TYR A 366 10.08 23.70 -18.97
C TYR A 366 10.81 23.83 -17.64
N ILE A 367 11.85 24.65 -17.58
CA ILE A 367 12.66 24.88 -16.39
C ILE A 367 12.94 26.38 -16.28
N SER A 368 12.59 26.98 -15.14
CA SER A 368 12.80 28.41 -14.87
C SER A 368 13.90 28.69 -13.83
N SER A 369 14.67 27.68 -13.43
CA SER A 369 15.66 27.76 -12.35
C SER A 369 16.83 26.80 -12.58
N GLN A 370 17.90 26.92 -11.78
CA GLN A 370 19.09 26.07 -11.93
C GLN A 370 18.73 24.59 -11.76
N SER A 371 19.00 23.79 -12.81
CA SER A 371 18.75 22.35 -12.83
C SER A 371 19.87 21.66 -13.61
N ASN A 372 20.30 20.49 -13.14
CA ASN A 372 21.28 19.65 -13.81
C ASN A 372 20.55 18.57 -14.60
N ILE A 373 20.58 18.63 -15.93
CA ILE A 373 19.83 17.71 -16.78
C ILE A 373 20.80 16.81 -17.54
N THR A 374 20.60 15.51 -17.41
CA THR A 374 21.25 14.49 -18.25
C THR A 374 20.16 13.77 -19.05
N PHE A 375 20.33 13.74 -20.36
CA PHE A 375 19.42 13.08 -21.30
C PHE A 375 20.24 12.17 -22.20
N THR A 376 20.03 10.85 -22.09
CA THR A 376 20.83 9.81 -22.79
C THR A 376 19.97 8.73 -23.40
#